data_AF-A0A518CJI4-F1
#
_entry.id   AF-A0A518CJI4-F1
#
_cell.length_a   1.000
_cell.length_b   1.000
_cell.length_c   1.000
_cell.angle_alpha   90.00
_cell.angle_beta   90.00
_cell.angle_gamma   90.00
#
_symmetry.space_group_name_H-M   'P 1'
#
loop_
_entity.id
_entity.type
_entity.pdbx_description
1 polymer ?
#
loop_
_entity_poly.entity_id
_entity_poly.type
_entity_poly.pdbx_seq_one_letter_code
_entity_poly.pdbx_strand_id
1 'polypeptide(L)'
;MKIITDNLTHIEPLTLRFFFDKSTSSKVRQGFATFAIDWFTSQEQVDPEKWRLCEYRYQLESADEPEVVTVYCELMPEGEVEQLAKAVRLQFPQIKELRLGEPFIKNKSLDIEWIELPAREVVINKQRYLVSEFSISFSAITLGQFQKFMNNTEHQPRPDSFTRTGYTVETQLERYGDNPQVPLFGLTYDDAIAYCKWSGYRLPTDPELRSFFDHTAELSELHHEWSGINWTSTPAGTEQFVGRDGPYSPLPIDAEDSCTKPLHKDQYELMDAPVFRVIRH
;
A
#
# COMPACT_ATOMS: atom_id res chain seq x y z
N MET A 1 13.36 1.95 -23.11
CA MET A 1 12.78 2.51 -21.89
C MET A 1 13.33 1.70 -20.72
N LYS A 2 13.83 2.37 -19.68
CA LYS A 2 14.24 1.75 -18.43
C LYS A 2 12.99 1.54 -17.58
N ILE A 3 12.80 0.35 -17.03
CA ILE A 3 11.74 0.07 -16.05
C ILE A 3 12.39 0.18 -14.68
N ILE A 4 11.82 0.99 -13.79
CA ILE A 4 12.23 1.14 -12.40
C ILE A 4 11.05 0.76 -11.54
N THR A 5 11.25 -0.19 -10.65
CA THR A 5 10.26 -0.52 -9.64
C THR A 5 10.51 0.38 -8.43
N ASP A 6 9.66 1.40 -8.25
CA ASP A 6 9.62 2.19 -7.02
C ASP A 6 8.74 1.44 -6.00
N ASN A 7 8.09 2.16 -5.08
CA ASN A 7 7.35 1.55 -3.99
C ASN A 7 6.07 0.88 -4.50
N LEU A 8 6.07 -0.45 -4.56
CA LEU A 8 4.88 -1.25 -4.87
C LEU A 8 3.97 -1.46 -3.66
N THR A 9 4.03 -0.58 -2.63
CA THR A 9 3.09 -0.58 -1.49
C THR A 9 1.63 -0.65 -1.94
N HIS A 10 1.33 -0.08 -3.10
CA HIS A 10 0.03 -0.13 -3.76
C HIS A 10 0.14 -1.06 -4.96
N ILE A 11 -0.10 -2.35 -4.73
CA ILE A 11 -0.14 -3.33 -5.83
C ILE A 11 -1.35 -3.02 -6.73
N GLU A 12 -2.42 -2.41 -6.17
CA GLU A 12 -3.66 -2.13 -6.87
C GLU A 12 -4.25 -0.75 -6.51
N PRO A 13 -4.54 0.11 -7.51
CA PRO A 13 -4.12 -0.03 -8.90
C PRO A 13 -2.60 0.15 -9.06
N LEU A 14 -1.97 -0.65 -9.94
CA LEU A 14 -0.56 -0.46 -10.26
C LEU A 14 -0.37 0.91 -10.91
N THR A 15 0.39 1.77 -10.24
CA THR A 15 0.71 3.11 -10.74
C THR A 15 1.90 3.05 -11.69
N LEU A 16 1.71 3.46 -12.94
CA LEU A 16 2.69 3.46 -14.02
C LEU A 16 3.02 4.92 -14.40
N ARG A 17 4.16 5.43 -13.94
CA ARG A 17 4.60 6.81 -14.22
C ARG A 17 5.60 6.81 -15.37
N PHE A 18 5.23 7.45 -16.47
CA PHE A 18 6.03 7.53 -17.68
C PHE A 18 6.71 8.89 -17.79
N PHE A 19 8.04 8.89 -17.81
CA PHE A 19 8.88 10.09 -17.82
C PHE A 19 9.40 10.39 -19.23
N PHE A 20 9.06 11.58 -19.71
CA PHE A 20 9.55 12.15 -20.96
C PHE A 20 10.97 12.70 -20.77
N ASP A 21 11.79 12.68 -21.83
CA ASP A 21 13.15 13.22 -21.79
C ASP A 21 13.25 14.75 -21.62
N LYS A 22 12.14 15.45 -21.85
CA LYS A 22 11.99 16.89 -21.69
C LYS A 22 10.50 17.24 -21.54
N SER A 23 10.24 18.43 -21.01
CA SER A 23 8.92 19.04 -21.00
C SER A 23 8.21 18.86 -22.33
N THR A 24 7.00 18.30 -22.26
CA THR A 24 6.25 17.85 -23.41
C THR A 24 4.87 18.51 -23.43
N SER A 25 4.44 18.93 -24.62
CA SER A 25 3.14 19.59 -24.78
C SER A 25 1.99 18.71 -24.25
N SER A 26 0.95 19.35 -23.71
CA SER A 26 -0.26 18.67 -23.24
C SER A 26 -0.87 17.75 -24.30
N LYS A 27 -0.85 18.15 -25.58
CA LYS A 27 -1.33 17.34 -26.70
C LYS A 27 -0.57 16.01 -26.85
N VAL A 28 0.75 16.03 -26.71
CA VAL A 28 1.57 14.80 -26.80
C VAL A 28 1.36 13.92 -25.58
N ARG A 29 1.28 14.52 -24.37
CA ARG A 29 0.96 13.80 -23.14
C ARG A 29 -0.42 13.12 -23.21
N GLN A 30 -1.44 13.84 -23.68
CA GLN A 30 -2.78 13.30 -23.92
C GLN A 30 -2.76 12.18 -24.97
N GLY A 31 -2.02 12.36 -26.07
CA GLY A 31 -1.89 11.33 -27.10
C GLY A 31 -1.22 10.04 -26.58
N PHE A 32 -0.24 10.18 -25.69
CA PHE A 32 0.36 9.03 -25.00
C PHE A 32 -0.63 8.37 -24.02
N ALA A 33 -1.33 9.15 -23.21
CA ALA A 33 -2.29 8.63 -22.25
C ALA A 33 -3.41 7.83 -22.95
N THR A 34 -3.96 8.36 -24.05
CA THR A 34 -4.92 7.65 -24.89
C THR A 34 -4.32 6.37 -25.47
N PHE A 35 -3.10 6.41 -25.99
CA PHE A 35 -2.42 5.21 -26.48
C PHE A 35 -2.30 4.11 -25.40
N ALA A 36 -1.98 4.46 -24.15
CA ALA A 36 -1.84 3.47 -23.09
C ALA A 36 -3.17 2.76 -22.81
N ILE A 37 -4.28 3.50 -22.76
CA ILE A 37 -5.63 2.93 -22.58
C ILE A 37 -6.03 2.08 -23.78
N ASP A 38 -5.80 2.56 -25.01
CA ASP A 38 -6.08 1.81 -26.22
C ASP A 38 -5.27 0.51 -26.27
N TRP A 39 -4.02 0.55 -25.79
CA TRP A 39 -3.17 -0.63 -25.67
C TRP A 39 -3.77 -1.65 -24.69
N PHE A 40 -4.18 -1.25 -23.48
CA PHE A 40 -4.85 -2.17 -22.54
C PHE A 40 -6.13 -2.76 -23.13
N THR A 41 -6.95 -1.91 -23.75
CA THR A 41 -8.20 -2.34 -24.42
C THR A 41 -7.90 -3.36 -25.51
N SER A 42 -6.81 -3.18 -26.27
CA SER A 42 -6.41 -4.13 -27.30
C SER A 42 -5.94 -5.47 -26.71
N GLN A 43 -5.24 -5.46 -25.57
CA GLN A 43 -4.81 -6.69 -24.92
C GLN A 43 -6.01 -7.46 -24.34
N GLU A 44 -6.97 -6.74 -23.73
CA GLU A 44 -8.22 -7.32 -23.26
C GLU A 44 -9.03 -7.93 -24.40
N GLN A 45 -9.08 -7.31 -25.59
CA GLN A 45 -9.73 -7.91 -26.76
C GLN A 45 -9.04 -9.17 -27.26
N VAL A 46 -7.71 -9.27 -27.14
CA VAL A 46 -6.93 -10.44 -27.55
C VAL A 46 -7.13 -11.60 -26.58
N ASP A 47 -7.14 -11.34 -25.27
CA ASP A 47 -7.36 -12.34 -24.23
C ASP A 47 -8.27 -11.79 -23.11
N PRO A 48 -9.60 -11.83 -23.31
CA PRO A 48 -10.55 -11.27 -22.35
C PRO A 48 -10.47 -11.93 -20.98
N GLU A 49 -10.21 -13.24 -20.92
CA GLU A 49 -10.16 -13.98 -19.66
C GLU A 49 -8.96 -13.56 -18.79
N LYS A 50 -7.81 -13.30 -19.43
CA LYS A 50 -6.61 -12.81 -18.74
C LYS A 50 -6.81 -11.41 -18.14
N TRP A 51 -7.58 -10.56 -18.81
CA TRP A 51 -7.79 -9.15 -18.44
C TRP A 51 -9.12 -8.87 -17.72
N ARG A 52 -9.95 -9.89 -17.49
CA ARG A 52 -11.35 -9.74 -17.01
C ARG A 52 -11.53 -9.02 -15.66
N LEU A 53 -10.47 -8.91 -14.87
CA LEU A 53 -10.48 -8.23 -13.57
C LEU A 53 -9.71 -6.91 -13.60
N CYS A 54 -9.16 -6.52 -14.75
CA CYS A 54 -8.34 -5.33 -14.84
C CYS A 54 -9.22 -4.09 -15.00
N GLU A 55 -8.98 -3.08 -14.16
CA GLU A 55 -9.52 -1.73 -14.34
C GLU A 55 -8.37 -0.78 -14.66
N TYR A 56 -8.51 0.04 -15.70
CA TYR A 56 -7.43 0.95 -16.12
C TYR A 56 -7.93 2.35 -16.45
N ARG A 57 -7.15 3.34 -16.00
CA ARG A 57 -7.43 4.78 -16.17
C ARG A 57 -6.11 5.53 -16.29
N TYR A 58 -6.16 6.80 -16.64
CA TYR A 58 -4.97 7.67 -16.62
C TYR A 58 -5.29 9.00 -15.94
N GLN A 59 -4.23 9.62 -15.44
CA GLN A 59 -4.23 10.99 -14.95
C GLN A 59 -3.15 11.77 -15.68
N LEU A 60 -3.55 12.92 -16.24
CA LEU A 60 -2.57 13.90 -16.67
C LEU A 60 -2.17 14.71 -15.43
N GLU A 61 -0.91 14.58 -15.03
CA GLU A 61 -0.38 15.37 -13.92
C GLU A 61 -0.50 16.87 -14.21
N SER A 62 -0.53 17.65 -13.12
CA SER A 62 -0.71 19.10 -13.12
C SER A 62 0.29 19.81 -14.05
N ALA A 63 0.06 21.10 -14.30
CA ALA A 63 0.97 21.91 -15.11
C ALA A 63 2.42 21.94 -14.56
N ASP A 64 2.60 21.58 -13.29
CA ASP A 64 3.87 21.62 -12.57
C ASP A 64 4.75 20.39 -12.84
N GLU A 65 4.20 19.30 -13.38
CA GLU A 65 4.94 18.10 -13.81
C GLU A 65 4.73 17.77 -15.30
N PRO A 66 5.16 18.65 -16.23
CA PRO A 66 4.91 18.50 -17.67
C PRO A 66 5.69 17.34 -18.33
N GLU A 67 6.49 16.63 -17.55
CA GLU A 67 7.36 15.54 -17.98
C GLU A 67 6.82 14.16 -17.58
N VAL A 68 5.69 14.10 -16.87
CA VAL A 68 5.12 12.85 -16.35
C VAL A 68 3.71 12.64 -16.89
N VAL A 69 3.40 11.39 -17.24
CA VAL A 69 2.03 10.90 -17.41
C VAL A 69 1.86 9.68 -16.53
N THR A 70 0.80 9.69 -15.71
CA THR A 70 0.48 8.61 -14.80
C THR A 70 -0.67 7.79 -15.37
N VAL A 71 -0.46 6.48 -15.43
CA VAL A 71 -1.45 5.50 -15.86
C VAL A 71 -1.66 4.53 -14.72
N TYR A 72 -2.89 4.10 -14.51
CA TYR A 72 -3.28 3.16 -13.46
C TYR A 72 -3.82 1.90 -14.12
N CYS A 73 -3.39 0.74 -13.63
CA CYS A 73 -3.94 -0.55 -14.04
C CYS A 73 -4.07 -1.49 -12.83
N GLU A 74 -5.28 -1.72 -12.39
CA GLU A 74 -5.61 -2.71 -11.36
C GLU A 74 -5.45 -4.12 -11.92
N LEU A 75 -4.89 -5.02 -11.10
CA LEU A 75 -4.70 -6.43 -11.42
C LEU A 75 -3.97 -6.67 -12.75
N MET A 76 -3.01 -5.80 -13.10
CA MET A 76 -2.26 -5.90 -14.36
C MET A 76 -1.60 -7.29 -14.47
N PRO A 77 -1.84 -8.06 -15.56
CA PRO A 77 -1.32 -9.41 -15.64
C PRO A 77 0.21 -9.47 -15.69
N GLU A 78 0.78 -10.55 -15.19
CA GLU A 78 2.23 -10.75 -15.17
C GLU A 78 2.84 -10.68 -16.59
N GLY A 79 3.98 -9.98 -16.70
CA GLY A 79 4.70 -9.78 -17.96
C GLY A 79 4.13 -8.71 -18.89
N GLU A 80 2.95 -8.15 -18.59
CA GLU A 80 2.33 -7.13 -19.44
C GLU A 80 3.01 -5.76 -19.31
N VAL A 81 3.66 -5.48 -18.17
CA VAL A 81 4.43 -4.24 -17.96
C VAL A 81 5.55 -4.14 -18.99
N GLU A 82 6.27 -5.24 -19.23
CA GLU A 82 7.34 -5.32 -20.21
C GLU A 82 6.83 -5.21 -21.64
N GLN A 83 5.63 -5.75 -21.92
CA GLN A 83 5.01 -5.64 -23.24
C GLN A 83 4.56 -4.21 -23.53
N LEU A 84 3.87 -3.57 -22.58
CA LEU A 84 3.54 -2.15 -22.65
C LEU A 84 4.81 -1.33 -22.84
N ALA A 85 5.86 -1.59 -22.05
CA ALA A 85 7.11 -0.86 -22.14
C ALA A 85 7.80 -0.97 -23.51
N LYS A 86 7.70 -2.13 -24.17
CA LYS A 86 8.16 -2.31 -25.56
C LYS A 86 7.32 -1.50 -26.54
N ALA A 87 5.99 -1.56 -26.43
CA ALA A 87 5.09 -0.81 -27.31
C ALA A 87 5.29 0.71 -27.18
N VAL A 88 5.41 1.21 -25.95
CA VAL A 88 5.70 2.61 -25.66
C VAL A 88 7.04 3.04 -26.26
N ARG A 89 8.09 2.23 -26.13
CA ARG A 89 9.40 2.56 -26.71
C ARG A 89 9.36 2.73 -28.24
N LEU A 90 8.51 1.96 -28.92
CA LEU A 90 8.36 2.02 -30.38
C LEU A 90 7.57 3.26 -30.82
N GLN A 91 6.46 3.55 -30.14
CA GLN A 91 5.52 4.61 -30.53
C GLN A 91 5.93 5.99 -29.97
N PHE A 92 6.56 6.03 -28.79
CA PHE A 92 6.94 7.23 -28.04
C PHE A 92 8.42 7.15 -27.59
N PRO A 93 9.39 7.21 -28.51
CA PRO A 93 10.81 7.07 -28.20
C PRO A 93 11.38 8.15 -27.26
N GLN A 94 10.67 9.26 -27.07
CA GLN A 94 10.99 10.31 -26.10
C GLN A 94 10.74 9.91 -24.64
N ILE A 95 9.92 8.88 -24.39
CA ILE A 95 9.72 8.34 -23.04
C ILE A 95 10.88 7.41 -22.71
N LYS A 96 11.70 7.81 -21.73
CA LYS A 96 12.95 7.11 -21.40
C LYS A 96 12.79 6.15 -20.24
N GLU A 97 11.86 6.43 -19.36
CA GLU A 97 11.73 5.76 -18.07
C GLU A 97 10.26 5.52 -17.74
N LEU A 98 9.99 4.31 -17.25
CA LEU A 98 8.74 3.90 -16.64
C LEU A 98 9.03 3.56 -15.19
N ARG A 99 8.37 4.24 -14.25
CA ARG A 99 8.41 3.91 -12.83
C ARG A 99 7.12 3.24 -12.40
N LEU A 100 7.24 2.12 -11.70
CA LEU A 100 6.12 1.38 -11.14
C LEU A 100 5.95 1.75 -9.66
N GLY A 101 4.72 2.00 -9.23
CA GLY A 101 4.38 2.43 -7.88
C GLY A 101 4.59 3.91 -7.63
N GLU A 102 4.31 4.34 -6.40
CA GLU A 102 4.50 5.72 -5.93
C GLU A 102 5.80 5.86 -5.14
N PRO A 103 6.42 7.04 -5.00
CA PRO A 103 7.66 7.20 -4.24
C PRO A 103 7.38 7.40 -2.74
N PHE A 104 6.41 6.67 -2.17
CA PHE A 104 5.86 7.00 -0.85
C PHE A 104 6.84 6.73 0.30
N ILE A 105 7.73 5.75 0.17
CA ILE A 105 8.79 5.51 1.16
C ILE A 105 10.09 6.12 0.63
N LYS A 106 10.42 7.30 1.14
CA LYS A 106 11.72 7.96 0.85
C LYS A 106 12.90 7.17 1.41
N ASN A 107 12.66 6.35 2.44
CA ASN A 107 13.70 5.62 3.15
C ASN A 107 14.03 4.28 2.46
N LYS A 108 15.23 4.17 1.89
CA LYS A 108 15.76 2.92 1.33
C LYS A 108 16.40 2.00 2.39
N SER A 109 16.26 2.34 3.67
CA SER A 109 16.76 1.54 4.79
C SER A 109 15.65 0.77 5.49
N LEU A 110 16.03 -0.22 6.28
CA LEU A 110 15.12 -0.97 7.16
C LEU A 110 14.70 -0.18 8.40
N ASP A 111 15.15 1.06 8.56
CA ASP A 111 14.78 1.89 9.71
C ASP A 111 13.31 2.32 9.63
N ILE A 112 12.62 2.24 10.76
CA ILE A 112 11.23 2.69 10.87
C ILE A 112 11.19 4.21 10.81
N GLU A 113 10.46 4.74 9.84
CA GLU A 113 10.10 6.15 9.82
C GLU A 113 8.98 6.40 10.83
N TRP A 114 9.19 7.37 11.72
CA TRP A 114 8.26 7.70 12.80
C TRP A 114 7.56 9.01 12.52
N ILE A 115 6.28 9.07 12.85
CA ILE A 115 5.51 10.31 12.94
C ILE A 115 5.06 10.52 14.38
N GLU A 116 5.27 11.74 14.90
CA GLU A 116 4.81 12.15 16.22
C GLU A 116 3.40 12.71 16.10
N LEU A 117 2.46 12.17 16.87
CA LEU A 117 1.10 12.67 16.93
C LEU A 117 0.85 13.41 18.23
N PRO A 118 0.27 14.62 18.18
CA PRO A 118 -0.14 15.32 19.37
C PRO A 118 -1.34 14.60 20.03
N ALA A 119 -1.50 14.81 21.33
CA ALA A 119 -2.72 14.39 22.02
C ALA A 119 -3.95 15.03 21.37
N ARG A 120 -4.98 14.23 21.07
CA ARG A 120 -6.23 14.71 20.47
C ARG A 120 -7.43 13.88 20.91
N GLU A 121 -8.61 14.46 20.75
CA GLU A 121 -9.86 13.72 20.82
C GLU A 121 -10.16 13.11 19.44
N VAL A 122 -10.61 11.86 19.43
CA VAL A 122 -11.16 11.18 18.25
C VAL A 122 -12.55 10.62 18.54
N VAL A 123 -13.37 10.50 17.48
CA VAL A 123 -14.73 9.96 17.58
C VAL A 123 -14.84 8.71 16.72
N ILE A 124 -15.13 7.57 17.36
CA ILE A 124 -15.34 6.28 16.70
C ILE A 124 -16.71 5.76 17.12
N ASN A 125 -17.57 5.46 16.15
CA ASN A 125 -18.93 4.97 16.39
C ASN A 125 -19.70 5.84 17.41
N LYS A 126 -19.58 7.16 17.27
CA LYS A 126 -20.19 8.19 18.14
C LYS A 126 -19.67 8.21 19.60
N GLN A 127 -18.67 7.41 19.92
CA GLN A 127 -17.97 7.44 21.20
C GLN A 127 -16.70 8.28 21.10
N ARG A 128 -16.49 9.14 22.10
CA ARG A 128 -15.31 10.01 22.21
C ARG A 128 -14.18 9.30 22.96
N TYR A 129 -12.97 9.43 22.45
CA TYR A 129 -11.75 8.89 23.05
C TYR A 129 -10.70 10.01 23.13
N LEU A 130 -10.08 10.17 24.29
CA LEU A 130 -8.91 11.02 24.45
C LEU A 130 -7.67 10.18 24.19
N VAL A 131 -6.94 10.50 23.13
CA VAL A 131 -5.69 9.86 22.74
C VAL A 131 -4.55 10.75 23.23
N SER A 132 -3.62 10.18 24.00
CA SER A 132 -2.41 10.89 24.44
C SER A 132 -1.46 11.11 23.27
N GLU A 133 -0.42 11.92 23.42
CA GLU A 133 0.63 11.99 22.41
C GLU A 133 1.34 10.63 22.28
N PHE A 134 1.73 10.27 21.06
CA PHE A 134 2.44 9.02 20.78
C PHE A 134 3.21 9.12 19.47
N SER A 135 4.11 8.16 19.25
CA SER A 135 4.88 8.03 18.02
C SER A 135 4.58 6.69 17.36
N ILE A 136 4.20 6.72 16.08
CA ILE A 136 3.79 5.53 15.32
C ILE A 136 4.60 5.42 14.03
N SER A 137 4.80 4.20 13.55
CA SER A 137 5.42 3.96 12.26
C SER A 137 4.59 4.59 11.14
N PHE A 138 5.22 5.45 10.35
CA PHE A 138 4.57 6.16 9.23
C PHE A 138 4.22 5.22 8.07
N SER A 139 4.95 4.12 7.89
CA SER A 139 4.56 2.99 7.05
C SER A 139 4.13 1.80 7.91
N ALA A 140 3.42 0.86 7.29
CA ALA A 140 3.30 -0.48 7.84
C ALA A 140 4.70 -1.13 7.94
N ILE A 141 4.84 -2.12 8.81
CA ILE A 141 6.05 -2.93 8.89
C ILE A 141 6.30 -3.62 7.55
N THR A 142 7.54 -3.57 7.09
CA THR A 142 7.91 -4.07 5.76
C THR A 142 8.38 -5.51 5.80
N LEU A 143 8.36 -6.14 4.64
CA LEU A 143 8.81 -7.51 4.46
C LEU A 143 10.25 -7.70 4.94
N GLY A 144 11.16 -6.78 4.57
CA GLY A 144 12.54 -6.81 5.04
C GLY A 144 12.68 -6.64 6.56
N GLN A 145 11.85 -5.78 7.18
CA GLN A 145 11.85 -5.61 8.64
C GLN A 145 11.40 -6.88 9.36
N PHE A 146 10.37 -7.56 8.85
CA PHE A 146 9.90 -8.81 9.43
C PHE A 146 10.86 -9.99 9.15
N GLN A 147 11.51 -10.02 7.99
CA GLN A 147 12.55 -11.01 7.70
C GLN A 147 13.70 -10.92 8.71
N LYS A 148 14.10 -9.69 9.09
CA LYS A 148 15.08 -9.49 10.17
C LYS A 148 14.60 -10.08 11.50
N PHE A 149 13.31 -9.97 11.81
CA PHE A 149 12.72 -10.63 12.98
C PHE A 149 12.86 -12.16 12.88
N MET A 150 12.39 -12.77 11.79
CA MET A 150 12.45 -14.23 11.59
C MET A 150 13.89 -14.77 11.70
N ASN A 151 14.85 -14.07 11.10
CA ASN A 151 16.27 -14.45 11.14
C ASN A 151 16.88 -14.39 12.56
N ASN A 152 16.29 -13.64 13.49
CA ASN A 152 16.80 -13.46 14.86
C ASN A 152 16.08 -14.30 15.91
N THR A 153 14.91 -14.87 15.60
CA THR A 153 14.03 -15.48 16.62
C THR A 153 13.58 -16.90 16.31
N GLU A 154 13.98 -17.46 15.16
CA GLU A 154 13.47 -18.74 14.63
C GLU A 154 11.94 -18.75 14.40
N HIS A 155 11.30 -17.58 14.46
CA HIS A 155 9.84 -17.45 14.32
C HIS A 155 9.37 -17.95 12.95
N GLN A 156 8.33 -18.79 12.98
CA GLN A 156 7.64 -19.28 11.79
C GLN A 156 6.29 -18.58 11.69
N PRO A 157 6.07 -17.72 10.68
CA PRO A 157 4.80 -17.01 10.51
C PRO A 157 3.67 -17.99 10.23
N ARG A 158 2.45 -17.64 10.67
CA ARG A 158 1.26 -18.44 10.39
C ARG A 158 0.38 -17.77 9.31
N PRO A 159 -0.32 -18.59 8.51
CA PRO A 159 -0.19 -20.04 8.46
C PRO A 159 1.11 -20.44 7.75
N ASP A 160 1.54 -21.65 8.02
CA ASP A 160 2.61 -22.33 7.30
C ASP A 160 2.11 -22.93 5.96
N SER A 161 0.81 -22.93 5.71
CA SER A 161 0.19 -23.47 4.49
C SER A 161 -1.16 -22.81 4.19
N PHE A 162 -1.42 -22.53 2.90
CA PHE A 162 -2.62 -21.85 2.42
C PHE A 162 -3.51 -22.76 1.56
N THR A 163 -4.77 -22.33 1.38
CA THR A 163 -5.65 -22.85 0.32
C THR A 163 -5.40 -22.21 -1.06
N ARG A 164 -4.71 -21.06 -1.10
CA ARG A 164 -4.31 -20.30 -2.31
C ARG A 164 -2.83 -19.89 -2.26
N THR A 165 -2.11 -20.15 -3.34
CA THR A 165 -0.69 -19.81 -3.51
C THR A 165 -0.47 -18.28 -3.57
N GLY A 166 0.56 -17.75 -2.90
CA GLY A 166 1.10 -16.39 -3.15
C GLY A 166 0.97 -15.35 -2.03
N TYR A 167 0.45 -15.72 -0.85
CA TYR A 167 0.26 -14.79 0.29
C TYR A 167 1.13 -15.12 1.51
N THR A 168 1.92 -16.20 1.51
CA THR A 168 2.85 -16.48 2.62
C THR A 168 4.00 -15.46 2.61
N VAL A 169 4.58 -15.22 3.79
CA VAL A 169 5.82 -14.43 3.90
C VAL A 169 6.91 -14.98 2.98
N GLU A 170 7.02 -16.31 2.86
CA GLU A 170 7.98 -16.95 1.96
C GLU A 170 7.74 -16.59 0.49
N THR A 171 6.51 -16.72 -0.02
CA THR A 171 6.20 -16.34 -1.41
C THR A 171 6.38 -14.85 -1.66
N GLN A 172 6.12 -14.01 -0.66
CA GLN A 172 6.42 -12.58 -0.73
C GLN A 172 7.94 -12.35 -0.78
N LEU A 173 8.75 -13.07 0.01
CA LEU A 173 10.22 -13.00 -0.03
C LEU A 173 10.80 -13.49 -1.35
N GLU A 174 10.27 -14.57 -1.92
CA GLU A 174 10.66 -15.05 -3.25
C GLU A 174 10.39 -14.00 -4.33
N ARG A 175 9.25 -13.29 -4.21
CA ARG A 175 8.82 -12.30 -5.19
C ARG A 175 9.50 -10.94 -5.03
N TYR A 176 9.68 -10.49 -3.81
CA TYR A 176 10.07 -9.11 -3.50
C TYR A 176 11.44 -8.99 -2.79
N GLY A 177 12.03 -10.10 -2.36
CA GLY A 177 13.28 -10.10 -1.60
C GLY A 177 13.15 -9.41 -0.24
N ASP A 178 14.25 -8.85 0.25
CA ASP A 178 14.32 -8.09 1.50
C ASP A 178 13.97 -6.60 1.32
N ASN A 179 13.18 -6.27 0.28
CA ASN A 179 12.93 -4.89 -0.10
C ASN A 179 12.35 -4.09 1.08
N PRO A 180 13.06 -3.07 1.58
CA PRO A 180 12.66 -2.31 2.76
C PRO A 180 11.42 -1.45 2.53
N GLN A 181 10.92 -1.37 1.30
CA GLN A 181 9.78 -0.56 0.91
C GLN A 181 8.49 -1.38 0.78
N VAL A 182 8.56 -2.70 0.67
CA VAL A 182 7.35 -3.53 0.47
C VAL A 182 6.67 -3.79 1.82
N PRO A 183 5.43 -3.33 2.06
CA PRO A 183 4.68 -3.65 3.27
C PRO A 183 4.49 -5.15 3.37
N LEU A 184 4.59 -5.64 4.59
CA LEU A 184 4.19 -7.00 4.87
C LEU A 184 2.68 -7.05 5.09
N PHE A 185 2.00 -7.80 4.24
CA PHE A 185 0.59 -8.12 4.37
C PHE A 185 0.38 -9.61 4.60
N GLY A 186 -0.80 -9.98 5.12
CA GLY A 186 -1.21 -11.37 5.22
C GLY A 186 -0.54 -12.11 6.38
N LEU A 187 -0.44 -11.45 7.53
CA LEU A 187 -0.01 -12.06 8.78
C LEU A 187 -1.15 -12.19 9.78
N THR A 188 -1.09 -13.24 10.61
CA THR A 188 -1.99 -13.35 11.74
C THR A 188 -1.73 -12.24 12.76
N TYR A 189 -2.73 -11.97 13.59
CA TYR A 189 -2.59 -11.07 14.73
C TYR A 189 -1.46 -11.52 15.68
N ASP A 190 -1.32 -12.83 15.89
CA ASP A 190 -0.29 -13.39 16.77
C ASP A 190 1.12 -13.15 16.22
N ASP A 191 1.32 -13.18 14.90
CA ASP A 191 2.59 -12.84 14.26
C ASP A 191 2.95 -11.36 14.45
N ALA A 192 1.97 -10.48 14.29
CA ALA A 192 2.15 -9.04 14.53
C ALA A 192 2.52 -8.77 16.01
N ILE A 193 1.88 -9.47 16.95
CA ILE A 193 2.22 -9.40 18.39
C ILE A 193 3.62 -9.96 18.67
N ALA A 194 4.00 -11.07 18.05
CA ALA A 194 5.33 -11.65 18.22
C ALA A 194 6.43 -10.67 17.75
N TYR A 195 6.23 -10.03 16.61
CA TYR A 195 7.12 -8.98 16.11
C TYR A 195 7.21 -7.80 17.09
N CYS A 196 6.06 -7.31 17.59
CA CYS A 196 6.02 -6.21 18.55
C CYS A 196 6.82 -6.54 19.82
N LYS A 197 6.64 -7.75 20.37
CA LYS A 197 7.40 -8.22 21.54
C LYS A 197 8.90 -8.27 21.30
N TRP A 198 9.33 -8.76 20.14
CA TRP A 198 10.75 -8.82 19.79
C TRP A 198 11.38 -7.44 19.61
N SER A 199 10.66 -6.54 18.94
CA SER A 199 11.14 -5.19 18.62
C SER A 199 11.05 -4.19 19.78
N GLY A 200 10.36 -4.56 20.88
CA GLY A 200 10.10 -3.65 22.00
C GLY A 200 9.05 -2.58 21.68
N TYR A 201 8.17 -2.85 20.72
CA TYR A 201 7.06 -1.98 20.33
C TYR A 201 5.71 -2.63 20.67
N ARG A 202 4.62 -1.96 20.31
CA ARG A 202 3.26 -2.50 20.42
C ARG A 202 2.41 -2.17 19.20
N LEU A 203 1.31 -2.89 19.04
CA LEU A 203 0.26 -2.48 18.11
C LEU A 203 -0.44 -1.19 18.61
N PRO A 204 -0.93 -0.34 17.69
CA PRO A 204 -1.81 0.75 18.03
C PRO A 204 -3.17 0.23 18.51
N THR A 205 -3.82 0.99 19.38
CA THR A 205 -5.25 0.83 19.63
C THR A 205 -6.06 1.41 18.47
N ASP A 206 -7.33 1.03 18.36
CA ASP A 206 -8.25 1.59 17.36
C ASP A 206 -8.36 3.13 17.41
N PRO A 207 -8.50 3.79 18.58
CA PRO A 207 -8.42 5.25 18.70
C PRO A 207 -7.10 5.87 18.25
N GLU A 208 -5.96 5.25 18.57
CA GLU A 208 -4.64 5.74 18.13
C GLU A 208 -4.51 5.67 16.62
N LEU A 209 -4.96 4.56 16.01
CA LEU A 209 -4.88 4.40 14.57
C LEU A 209 -5.86 5.34 13.84
N ARG A 210 -7.04 5.61 14.41
CA ARG A 210 -7.93 6.67 13.92
C ARG A 210 -7.26 8.05 13.98
N SER A 211 -6.60 8.36 15.10
CA SER A 211 -5.85 9.61 15.28
C SER A 211 -4.76 9.77 14.22
N PHE A 212 -4.05 8.68 13.88
CA PHE A 212 -3.06 8.65 12.81
C PHE A 212 -3.68 9.01 11.46
N PHE A 213 -4.73 8.31 11.05
CA PHE A 213 -5.37 8.54 9.76
C PHE A 213 -5.93 9.96 9.63
N ASP A 214 -6.68 10.44 10.63
CA ASP A 214 -7.19 11.81 10.63
C ASP A 214 -6.05 12.85 10.51
N HIS A 215 -4.97 12.66 11.27
CA HIS A 215 -3.81 13.56 11.22
C HIS A 215 -3.13 13.55 9.84
N THR A 216 -2.92 12.37 9.25
CA THR A 216 -2.31 12.28 7.91
C THR A 216 -3.22 12.85 6.83
N ALA A 217 -4.54 12.70 6.94
CA ALA A 217 -5.49 13.27 5.99
C ALA A 217 -5.58 14.81 6.06
N GLU A 218 -5.25 15.39 7.22
CA GLU A 218 -5.14 16.86 7.40
C GLU A 218 -3.85 17.43 6.76
N LEU A 219 -2.83 16.59 6.52
CA LEU A 219 -1.56 16.99 5.93
C LEU A 219 -1.59 16.80 4.41
N SER A 220 -1.75 17.90 3.66
CA SER A 220 -1.80 17.89 2.18
C SER A 220 -0.56 17.30 1.50
N GLU A 221 0.54 17.17 2.22
CA GLU A 221 1.79 16.58 1.72
C GLU A 221 1.79 15.03 1.80
N LEU A 222 0.87 14.44 2.58
CA LEU A 222 0.87 13.02 2.98
C LEU A 222 -0.40 12.26 2.54
N HIS A 223 -1.01 12.67 1.43
CA HIS A 223 -2.23 12.05 0.91
C HIS A 223 -2.10 10.52 0.78
N HIS A 224 -2.83 9.78 1.62
CA HIS A 224 -2.95 8.33 1.53
C HIS A 224 -4.19 7.97 0.71
N GLU A 225 -4.02 7.26 -0.42
CA GLU A 225 -5.15 6.67 -1.14
C GLU A 225 -5.51 5.27 -0.62
N TRP A 226 -4.53 4.58 -0.03
CA TRP A 226 -4.70 3.26 0.57
C TRP A 226 -3.59 2.98 1.59
N SER A 227 -3.82 2.10 2.54
CA SER A 227 -2.82 1.72 3.56
C SER A 227 -2.96 0.27 4.03
N GLY A 228 -3.87 -0.49 3.41
CA GLY A 228 -4.29 -1.80 3.86
C GLY A 228 -5.09 -1.75 5.17
N ILE A 229 -5.68 -2.89 5.52
CA ILE A 229 -6.34 -3.05 6.83
C ILE A 229 -5.26 -3.29 7.87
N ASN A 230 -5.14 -2.37 8.82
CA ASN A 230 -4.12 -2.41 9.85
C ASN A 230 -4.65 -3.11 11.11
N TRP A 231 -3.89 -4.06 11.63
CA TRP A 231 -4.14 -4.66 12.94
C TRP A 231 -4.11 -3.61 14.05
N THR A 232 -5.03 -3.74 15.01
CA THR A 232 -5.04 -2.96 16.26
C THR A 232 -5.04 -3.89 17.46
N SER A 233 -4.58 -3.40 18.61
CA SER A 233 -4.67 -4.12 19.88
C SER A 233 -6.08 -4.10 20.50
N THR A 234 -7.08 -3.52 19.84
CA THR A 234 -8.44 -3.38 20.38
C THR A 234 -9.22 -4.69 20.16
N PRO A 235 -9.71 -5.35 21.23
CA PRO A 235 -10.54 -6.55 21.09
C PRO A 235 -11.90 -6.22 20.45
N ALA A 236 -12.35 -7.07 19.53
CA ALA A 236 -13.69 -7.07 18.93
C ALA A 236 -14.50 -8.32 19.30
N GLY A 237 -13.91 -9.24 20.06
CA GLY A 237 -14.49 -10.50 20.51
C GLY A 237 -13.43 -11.35 21.21
N THR A 238 -13.74 -12.63 21.49
CA THR A 238 -12.81 -13.55 22.16
C THR A 238 -11.56 -13.82 21.31
N GLU A 239 -11.76 -14.02 20.00
CA GLU A 239 -10.70 -14.34 19.03
C GLU A 239 -10.69 -13.32 17.88
N GLN A 240 -11.25 -12.14 18.12
CA GLN A 240 -11.40 -11.10 17.11
C GLN A 240 -10.81 -9.79 17.61
N PHE A 241 -10.17 -9.07 16.69
CA PHE A 241 -9.57 -7.76 16.92
C PHE A 241 -10.08 -6.78 15.87
N VAL A 242 -10.07 -5.50 16.21
CA VAL A 242 -10.42 -4.45 15.23
C VAL A 242 -9.30 -4.36 14.20
N GLY A 243 -9.65 -4.50 12.92
CA GLY A 243 -8.85 -4.05 11.79
C GLY A 243 -9.37 -2.70 11.31
N ARG A 244 -8.46 -1.78 10.94
CA ARG A 244 -8.83 -0.44 10.44
C ARG A 244 -8.16 -0.11 9.12
N ASP A 245 -8.96 0.38 8.17
CA ASP A 245 -8.56 0.80 6.82
C ASP A 245 -8.99 2.27 6.61
N GLY A 246 -8.12 3.21 6.97
CA GLY A 246 -8.44 4.64 6.93
C GLY A 246 -9.30 5.15 8.10
N PRO A 247 -9.78 6.40 8.05
CA PRO A 247 -10.22 7.09 6.85
C PRO A 247 -9.11 7.84 6.08
N TYR A 248 -9.27 7.91 4.76
CA TYR A 248 -8.36 8.64 3.86
C TYR A 248 -8.76 10.10 3.64
N SER A 249 -9.79 10.54 4.35
CA SER A 249 -10.30 11.92 4.35
C SER A 249 -10.94 12.20 5.71
N PRO A 250 -10.94 13.45 6.20
CA PRO A 250 -11.56 13.77 7.48
C PRO A 250 -13.04 13.34 7.50
N LEU A 251 -13.38 12.45 8.44
CA LEU A 251 -14.77 12.04 8.64
C LEU A 251 -15.51 13.05 9.54
N PRO A 252 -16.73 13.45 9.18
CA PRO A 252 -17.61 14.19 10.10
C PRO A 252 -17.79 13.44 11.43
N ILE A 253 -17.95 14.18 12.51
CA ILE A 253 -18.12 13.62 13.88
C ILE A 253 -19.34 12.68 13.97
N ASP A 254 -20.36 12.92 13.16
CA ASP A 254 -21.62 12.18 13.11
C ASP A 254 -21.66 11.08 12.04
N ALA A 255 -20.61 10.96 11.22
CA ALA A 255 -20.51 9.91 10.23
C ALA A 255 -20.35 8.52 10.87
N GLU A 256 -20.86 7.51 10.17
CA GLU A 256 -20.57 6.11 10.48
C GLU A 256 -19.10 5.80 10.15
N ASP A 257 -18.36 5.21 11.08
CA ASP A 257 -16.95 4.86 10.89
C ASP A 257 -16.85 3.51 10.17
N SER A 258 -17.08 3.54 8.85
CA SER A 258 -16.98 2.36 7.97
C SER A 258 -15.56 1.84 7.78
N CYS A 259 -14.56 2.52 8.36
CA CYS A 259 -13.16 2.15 8.24
C CYS A 259 -12.75 1.07 9.25
N THR A 260 -13.67 0.57 10.09
CA THR A 260 -13.40 -0.48 11.06
C THR A 260 -14.14 -1.76 10.75
N LYS A 261 -13.52 -2.90 11.04
CA LYS A 261 -14.20 -4.19 11.02
C LYS A 261 -13.60 -5.19 12.02
N PRO A 262 -14.42 -6.10 12.57
CA PRO A 262 -13.90 -7.22 13.34
C PRO A 262 -13.20 -8.20 12.41
N LEU A 263 -11.96 -8.55 12.72
CA LEU A 263 -11.19 -9.59 12.04
C LEU A 263 -10.89 -10.72 13.03
N HIS A 264 -11.02 -11.97 12.59
CA HIS A 264 -10.54 -13.12 13.37
C HIS A 264 -9.02 -13.04 13.48
N LYS A 265 -8.42 -13.40 14.62
CA LYS A 265 -6.96 -13.32 14.84
C LYS A 265 -6.14 -14.10 13.81
N ASP A 266 -6.74 -15.14 13.24
CA ASP A 266 -6.19 -15.98 12.17
C ASP A 266 -6.64 -15.48 10.77
N GLN A 267 -7.05 -14.23 10.62
CA GLN A 267 -7.28 -13.61 9.31
C GLN A 267 -5.93 -13.23 8.71
N TYR A 268 -5.62 -13.78 7.53
CA TYR A 268 -4.36 -13.50 6.84
C TYR A 268 -4.48 -13.57 5.31
N GLU A 269 -5.65 -13.91 4.74
CA GLU A 269 -5.86 -14.07 3.29
C GLU A 269 -6.76 -12.98 2.67
N LEU A 270 -6.75 -12.93 1.32
CA LEU A 270 -7.69 -12.24 0.42
C LEU A 270 -7.60 -10.70 0.45
N MET A 271 -8.65 -10.03 -0.07
CA MET A 271 -8.80 -8.56 -0.08
C MET A 271 -8.60 -7.91 1.30
N ASP A 272 -8.69 -8.72 2.35
CA ASP A 272 -8.59 -8.31 3.74
C ASP A 272 -7.28 -8.71 4.41
N ALA A 273 -6.26 -9.10 3.63
CA ALA A 273 -4.94 -9.45 4.15
C ALA A 273 -4.38 -8.28 4.98
N PRO A 274 -4.29 -8.44 6.30
CA PRO A 274 -3.99 -7.32 7.17
C PRO A 274 -2.49 -7.02 7.15
N VAL A 275 -2.19 -5.73 7.31
CA VAL A 275 -0.85 -5.20 7.60
C VAL A 275 -0.82 -4.75 9.07
N PHE A 276 0.31 -4.25 9.55
CA PHE A 276 0.34 -3.62 10.87
C PHE A 276 1.37 -2.51 10.97
N ARG A 277 1.06 -1.56 11.85
CA ARG A 277 1.94 -0.46 12.30
C ARG A 277 2.33 -0.70 13.74
N VAL A 278 3.39 -0.03 14.16
CA VAL A 278 3.90 -0.15 15.53
C VAL A 278 4.00 1.21 16.20
N ILE A 279 3.74 1.23 17.50
CA ILE A 279 3.96 2.38 18.38
C ILE A 279 5.17 2.09 19.25
N ARG A 280 6.07 3.08 19.39
CA ARG A 280 7.16 3.04 20.38
C ARG A 280 6.69 3.53 21.74
N HIS A 281 7.27 2.96 22.80
CA HIS A 281 7.03 3.36 24.19
C HIS A 281 7.56 4.76 24.52
#